data_AF-A0A2G9TA36-F1
#
_entry.id   AF-A0A2G9TA36-F1
#
_cell.length_a   1.000
_cell.length_b   1.000
_cell.length_c   1.000
_cell.angle_alpha   90.00
_cell.angle_beta   90.00
_cell.angle_gamma   90.00
#
_symmetry.space_group_name_H-M   'P 1'
#
loop_
_entity.id
_entity.type
_entity.pdbx_description
1 polymer ?
#
loop_
_entity_poly.entity_id
_entity_poly.type
_entity_poly.pdbx_seq_one_letter_code
_entity_poly.pdbx_strand_id
1 'polypeptide(L)' 'SFSLNLLEKFPLVCKNYGEANKALGDIIKVAPSSKVVGDLAQFMTQHGITSSEELEKDAEKHPLPKSVQDFFE' A
#
# COMPACT_ATOMS: atom_id res chain seq x y z
N SER A 1 -23.28 1.54 5.21
CA SER A 1 -22.84 1.71 3.81
C SER A 1 -21.60 0.88 3.55
N PHE A 2 -21.73 -0.30 2.95
CA PHE A 2 -20.58 -1.09 2.53
C PHE A 2 -20.03 -0.47 1.24
N SER A 3 -19.13 0.51 1.42
CA SER A 3 -18.09 0.99 0.50
C SER A 3 -18.21 0.63 -0.99
N LEU A 4 -19.24 1.10 -1.70
CA LEU A 4 -19.34 0.90 -3.17
C LEU A 4 -18.09 1.40 -3.91
N ASN A 5 -17.47 2.49 -3.43
CA ASN A 5 -16.25 3.05 -4.00
C ASN A 5 -15.03 2.10 -3.92
N LEU A 6 -14.99 1.16 -2.97
CA LEU A 6 -13.86 0.24 -2.82
C LEU A 6 -14.00 -0.97 -3.74
N LEU A 7 -15.22 -1.38 -4.06
CA LEU A 7 -15.46 -2.50 -4.97
C LEU A 7 -15.02 -2.15 -6.40
N GLU A 8 -15.34 -0.93 -6.86
CA GLU A 8 -14.90 -0.41 -8.16
C GLU A 8 -13.37 -0.19 -8.21
N LYS A 9 -12.77 0.17 -7.07
CA LYS A 9 -11.32 0.35 -6.94
C LYS A 9 -10.58 -0.93 -6.58
N PHE A 10 -11.27 -2.05 -6.35
CA PHE A 10 -10.64 -3.32 -5.98
C PHE A 10 -9.58 -3.78 -6.98
N PRO A 11 -9.78 -3.68 -8.31
CA PRO A 11 -8.74 -4.02 -9.28
C PRO A 11 -7.50 -3.14 -9.14
N LEU A 12 -7.69 -1.85 -8.82
CA LEU A 12 -6.60 -0.91 -8.60
C LEU A 12 -5.85 -1.22 -7.30
N VAL A 13 -6.56 -1.56 -6.23
CA VAL A 13 -5.95 -2.02 -4.96
C VAL A 13 -5.11 -3.27 -5.19
N CYS A 14 -5.62 -4.27 -5.93
CA CYS A 14 -4.86 -5.47 -6.26
C CYS A 14 -3.59 -5.15 -7.07
N LYS A 15 -3.67 -4.23 -8.02
CA LYS A 15 -2.50 -3.78 -8.78
C LYS A 15 -1.48 -3.08 -7.87
N ASN A 16 -1.95 -2.16 -7.05
CA ASN A 16 -1.13 -1.42 -6.09
C ASN A 16 -0.56 -2.33 -5.00
N TYR A 17 -1.19 -3.46 -4.68
CA TYR A 17 -0.65 -4.44 -3.75
C TYR A 17 0.65 -5.10 -4.27
N GLY A 18 0.73 -5.36 -5.58
CA GLY A 18 1.96 -5.83 -6.20
C GLY A 18 3.06 -4.77 -6.17
N GLU A 19 2.71 -3.51 -6.46
CA GLU A 19 3.66 -2.40 -6.45
C GLU A 19 4.14 -2.05 -5.03
N ALA A 20 3.23 -2.06 -4.05
CA ALA A 20 3.55 -1.92 -2.63
C ALA A 20 4.52 -3.00 -2.16
N ASN A 21 4.32 -4.25 -2.59
CA ASN A 21 5.24 -5.34 -2.28
C ASN A 21 6.64 -5.12 -2.89
N LYS A 22 6.72 -4.60 -4.12
CA LYS A 22 8.01 -4.23 -4.73
C LYS A 22 8.68 -3.08 -3.98
N ALA A 23 7.92 -2.05 -3.60
CA ALA A 23 8.43 -0.91 -2.83
C ALA A 23 9.01 -1.33 -1.48
N LEU A 24 8.45 -2.38 -0.87
CA LEU A 24 8.94 -2.95 0.38
C LEU A 24 10.12 -3.94 0.18
N GLY A 25 10.60 -4.14 -1.05
CA GLY A 25 11.73 -5.02 -1.34
C GLY A 25 11.37 -6.49 -1.55
N ASP A 26 10.15 -6.77 -2.01
CA ASP A 26 9.62 -8.12 -2.28
C ASP A 26 9.62 -9.04 -1.04
N ILE A 27 9.01 -8.57 0.04
CA ILE A 27 8.94 -9.32 1.30
C ILE A 27 8.03 -10.56 1.22
N ILE A 28 8.33 -11.54 2.07
CA ILE A 28 7.43 -12.68 2.29
C ILE A 28 6.14 -12.17 2.95
N LYS A 29 5.02 -12.33 2.24
CA LYS A 29 3.69 -11.83 2.63
C LYS A 29 2.97 -12.83 3.54
N VAL A 30 3.43 -12.96 4.78
CA VAL A 30 2.79 -13.76 5.84
C VAL A 30 2.23 -12.82 6.91
N ALA A 31 1.28 -13.22 7.75
CA ALA A 31 0.89 -12.36 8.87
C ALA A 31 2.12 -12.16 9.78
N PRO A 32 2.51 -10.92 10.16
CA PRO A 32 1.80 -9.64 10.02
C PRO A 32 2.13 -8.80 8.77
N SER A 33 3.15 -9.16 7.99
CA SER A 33 3.59 -8.40 6.80
C SER A 33 2.54 -8.32 5.69
N SER A 34 1.69 -9.33 5.52
CA SER A 34 0.59 -9.30 4.54
C SER A 34 -0.42 -8.17 4.79
N LYS A 35 -0.62 -7.78 6.06
CA LYS A 35 -1.42 -6.60 6.44
C LYS A 35 -0.71 -5.31 6.07
N VAL A 36 0.60 -5.23 6.29
CA VAL A 36 1.43 -4.06 5.98
C VAL A 36 1.36 -3.71 4.49
N VAL A 37 1.52 -4.71 3.62
CA VAL A 37 1.39 -4.53 2.16
C VAL A 37 -0.03 -4.06 1.78
N GLY A 38 -1.06 -4.56 2.47
CA GLY A 38 -2.46 -4.21 2.22
C GLY A 38 -2.80 -2.76 2.59
N ASP A 39 -2.35 -2.32 3.78
CA ASP A 39 -2.49 -0.93 4.22
C ASP A 39 -1.76 0.02 3.26
N LEU A 40 -0.56 -0.34 2.80
CA LEU A 40 0.20 0.45 1.84
C LEU A 40 -0.47 0.52 0.46
N ALA A 41 -1.03 -0.59 -0.03
CA ALA A 41 -1.80 -0.62 -1.28
C ALA A 41 -3.05 0.27 -1.21
N GLN A 42 -3.69 0.32 -0.05
CA GLN A 42 -4.85 1.17 0.18
C GLN A 42 -4.46 2.65 0.21
N PHE A 43 -3.35 2.99 0.87
CA PHE A 43 -2.75 4.33 0.84
C PHE A 43 -2.44 4.77 -0.60
N MET A 44 -1.75 3.92 -1.37
CA MET A 44 -1.45 4.18 -2.78
C MET A 44 -2.71 4.46 -3.60
N THR A 45 -3.77 3.66 -3.39
CA THR A 45 -5.04 3.81 -4.10
C THR A 45 -5.77 5.10 -3.74
N GLN A 46 -5.66 5.56 -2.49
CA GLN A 46 -6.26 6.82 -2.03
C GLN A 46 -5.51 8.04 -2.58
N HIS A 47 -4.19 7.96 -2.69
CA HIS A 47 -3.33 9.03 -3.19
C HIS A 47 -3.13 9.01 -4.72
N GLY A 48 -3.71 8.03 -5.42
CA GLY A 48 -3.56 7.88 -6.87
C GLY A 48 -2.16 7.43 -7.31
N ILE A 49 -1.38 6.88 -6.38
CA ILE A 49 -0.04 6.35 -6.61
C ILE A 49 -0.17 4.96 -7.24
N THR A 50 0.57 4.71 -8.31
CA THR A 50 0.49 3.45 -9.08
C THR A 50 1.84 2.78 -9.30
N SER A 51 2.93 3.36 -8.78
CA SER A 51 4.29 2.87 -8.97
C SER A 51 5.07 3.00 -7.67
N SER A 52 5.97 2.05 -7.41
CA SER A 52 6.83 2.07 -6.23
C SER A 52 7.70 3.33 -6.17
N GLU A 53 8.21 3.81 -7.30
CA GLU A 53 9.04 5.03 -7.36
C GLU A 53 8.28 6.29 -6.93
N GLU A 54 7.00 6.39 -7.29
CA GLU A 54 6.15 7.52 -6.88
C GLU A 54 5.81 7.42 -5.39
N LEU A 55 5.62 6.20 -4.89
CA LEU A 55 5.40 5.96 -3.46
C LEU A 55 6.61 6.38 -2.62
N GLU A 56 7.84 6.12 -3.09
CA GLU A 56 9.06 6.54 -2.40
C GLU A 56 9.13 8.08 -2.29
N LYS A 57 8.83 8.80 -3.37
CA LYS A 57 8.78 10.28 -3.36
C LYS A 57 7.63 10.83 -2.51
N ASP A 58 6.51 10.13 -2.45
CA ASP A 58 5.35 10.55 -1.67
C ASP A 58 5.56 10.28 -0.18
N ALA A 59 6.23 9.18 0.18
CA ALA A 59 6.60 8.83 1.55
C ALA A 59 7.50 9.88 2.21
N GLU A 60 8.29 10.63 1.43
CA GLU A 60 9.05 11.79 1.92
C GLU A 60 8.17 13.00 2.25
N LYS A 61 7.00 13.11 1.61
CA LYS A 61 6.08 14.26 1.74
C LYS A 61 4.92 13.99 2.69
N HIS A 62 4.47 12.74 2.76
CA HIS A 62 3.31 12.31 3.51
C HIS A 62 3.67 11.15 4.44
N PRO A 63 3.22 11.18 5.70
CA PRO A 63 3.51 10.11 6.64
C PRO A 63 2.86 8.80 6.17
N LEU A 64 3.68 7.75 6.09
CA LEU A 64 3.24 6.40 5.76
C LEU A 64 2.24 5.85 6.81
N PRO A 65 1.44 4.83 6.46
CA PRO A 65 0.55 4.17 7.41
C PRO A 65 1.31 3.66 8.64
N LYS A 66 0.70 3.76 9.81
CA LYS A 66 1.33 3.34 11.08
C LYS A 66 1.80 1.88 11.04
N SER A 67 1.04 0.98 10.41
CA SER A 67 1.44 -0.43 10.24
C SER A 67 2.71 -0.64 9.41
N VAL A 68 3.04 0.29 8.52
CA VAL A 68 4.30 0.25 7.76
C VAL A 68 5.45 0.75 8.63
N GLN A 69 5.24 1.85 9.36
CA GLN A 69 6.25 2.37 10.29
C GLN A 69 6.61 1.33 11.37
N ASP A 70 5.60 0.72 11.99
CA ASP A 70 5.73 -0.34 13.02
C ASP A 70 6.44 -1.60 12.48
N PHE A 71 6.43 -1.81 11.15
CA PHE A 71 7.14 -2.93 10.51
C PHE A 71 8.63 -2.66 10.31
N PHE A 72 9.04 -1.39 10.26
CA PHE A 72 10.43 -0.96 10.07
C PHE A 72 11.12 -0.52 11.38
N GLU A 73 10.39 -0.45 12.49
CA GLU A 73 10.96 -0.37 13.85
C GLU A 73 11.39 -1.74 14.39
#